data_AF-A0A2W4K7Z5-F1
#
_entry.id   AF-A0A2W4K7Z5-F1
#
_cell.length_a   1.000
_cell.length_b   1.000
_cell.length_c   1.000
_cell.angle_alpha   90.00
_cell.angle_beta   90.00
_cell.angle_gamma   90.00
#
_symmetry.space_group_name_H-M   'P 1'
#
loop_
_entity.id
_entity.type
_entity.pdbx_description
1 polymer ?
#
loop_
_entity_poly.entity_id
_entity_poly.type
_entity_poly.pdbx_seq_one_letter_code
_entity_poly.pdbx_strand_id
1 'polypeptide(L)'
;MSVKQFKGGQGNFEGGGDDNWPPAERPSSRRPMDGSKPRNIQETQAWKDSKGGLQKIWRNYLNLLGRTFQQLSRSEQERYIERFSITIAVGAACVMSSFFYWFLPPLVRVLVVPVFIGAAWWAGAKLIAPQVIDRFAQYLKAEEQY
;
A
#
# COMPACT_ATOMS: atom_id res chain seq x y z
N MET A 1 3.90 3.66 -75.24
CA MET A 1 4.75 3.28 -74.10
C MET A 1 4.07 2.14 -73.37
N SER A 2 4.30 0.90 -73.80
CA SER A 2 5.40 -0.01 -73.42
C SER A 2 5.19 -0.68 -72.07
N VAL A 3 4.67 -1.90 -72.18
CA VAL A 3 4.69 -3.01 -71.24
C VAL A 3 6.01 -3.12 -70.47
N LYS A 4 5.93 -3.35 -69.15
CA LYS A 4 6.92 -4.14 -68.42
C LYS A 4 6.21 -5.15 -67.51
N GLN A 5 6.08 -6.34 -68.06
CA GLN A 5 6.02 -7.61 -67.34
C GLN A 5 7.29 -7.76 -66.51
N PHE A 6 7.16 -8.09 -65.22
CA PHE A 6 8.19 -8.84 -64.51
C PHE A 6 7.53 -9.93 -63.66
N LYS A 7 7.68 -11.14 -64.18
CA LYS A 7 7.33 -12.43 -63.63
C LYS A 7 8.58 -12.98 -62.94
N GLY A 8 8.44 -13.59 -61.78
CA GLY A 8 9.44 -14.56 -61.30
C GLY A 8 9.75 -14.47 -59.82
N GLY A 9 9.56 -15.59 -59.12
CA GLY A 9 10.06 -15.80 -57.77
C GLY A 9 9.20 -16.75 -56.95
N GLN A 10 9.18 -18.04 -57.32
CA GLN A 10 8.74 -19.11 -56.43
C GLN A 10 9.48 -19.01 -55.09
N GLY A 11 8.74 -18.93 -53.99
CA GLY A 11 9.32 -19.07 -52.65
C GLY A 11 9.72 -20.53 -52.43
N ASN A 12 11.00 -20.84 -52.66
CA ASN A 12 11.62 -22.10 -52.26
C ASN A 12 11.98 -21.96 -50.77
N PHE A 13 11.10 -22.38 -49.86
CA PHE A 13 11.44 -22.56 -48.45
C PHE A 13 12.15 -23.92 -48.32
N GLU A 14 13.45 -23.92 -48.57
CA GLU A 14 14.34 -25.02 -48.18
C GLU A 14 14.54 -24.95 -46.66
N GLY A 15 14.13 -26.01 -45.96
CA GLY A 15 14.46 -26.23 -44.56
C GLY A 15 15.96 -26.44 -44.41
N GLY A 16 16.68 -25.39 -44.02
CA GLY A 16 18.04 -25.48 -43.50
C GLY A 16 17.99 -25.70 -42.00
N GLY A 17 18.28 -26.93 -41.57
CA GLY A 17 18.52 -27.28 -40.18
C GLY A 17 19.90 -26.79 -39.77
N ASP A 18 19.94 -25.76 -38.93
CA ASP A 18 21.17 -25.23 -38.35
C ASP A 18 21.08 -25.31 -36.81
N ASP A 19 21.27 -26.54 -36.33
CA ASP A 19 21.34 -26.91 -34.92
C ASP A 19 22.67 -26.45 -34.29
N ASN A 20 22.95 -25.15 -34.20
CA ASN A 20 24.02 -24.67 -33.32
C ASN A 20 23.93 -23.17 -32.98
N TRP A 21 22.93 -22.80 -32.19
CA TRP A 21 23.03 -21.56 -31.41
C TRP A 21 23.59 -21.91 -30.03
N PRO A 22 24.80 -21.44 -29.63
CA PRO A 22 25.25 -21.66 -28.26
C PRO A 22 24.27 -20.97 -27.31
N PRO A 23 23.78 -21.64 -26.27
CA PRO A 23 22.85 -21.01 -25.35
C PRO A 23 23.57 -19.81 -24.74
N ALA A 24 22.97 -18.62 -24.88
CA ALA A 24 23.46 -17.42 -24.20
C ALA A 24 23.61 -17.77 -22.72
N GLU A 25 24.84 -17.78 -22.22
CA GLU A 25 25.13 -17.97 -20.81
C GLU A 25 24.38 -16.86 -20.07
N ARG A 26 23.22 -17.19 -19.50
CA ARG A 26 22.53 -16.30 -18.59
C ARG A 26 23.56 -16.02 -17.50
N PRO A 27 23.86 -14.76 -17.15
CA PRO A 27 24.72 -14.48 -16.02
C PRO A 27 24.10 -15.21 -14.84
N SER A 28 24.73 -16.31 -14.43
CA SER A 28 24.30 -17.04 -13.27
C SER A 28 24.44 -16.05 -12.14
N SER A 29 23.32 -15.58 -11.62
CA SER A 29 23.30 -14.82 -10.38
C SER A 29 23.90 -15.79 -9.36
N ARG A 30 25.20 -15.69 -9.12
CA ARG A 30 25.88 -16.33 -8.01
C ARG A 30 25.29 -15.70 -6.76
N ARG A 31 24.12 -16.20 -6.35
CA ARG A 31 23.68 -16.06 -4.97
C ARG A 31 24.82 -16.67 -4.15
N PRO A 32 25.39 -15.97 -3.16
CA PRO A 32 26.32 -16.61 -2.26
C PRO A 32 25.57 -17.79 -1.63
N MET A 33 25.97 -19.01 -2.01
CA MET A 33 25.63 -20.26 -1.35
C MET A 33 26.45 -20.32 -0.07
N ASP A 34 26.28 -19.35 0.83
CA ASP A 34 26.74 -19.48 2.20
C ASP A 34 25.60 -20.09 3.00
N GLY A 35 25.74 -21.40 3.23
CA GLY A 35 24.83 -22.24 4.02
C GLY A 35 24.84 -21.94 5.52
N SER A 36 25.20 -20.74 5.94
CA SER A 36 25.02 -20.26 7.31
C SER A 36 23.68 -19.52 7.38
N LYS A 37 22.61 -20.26 7.69
CA LYS A 37 21.36 -19.64 8.16
C LYS A 37 21.73 -18.64 9.27
N PRO A 38 21.48 -17.32 9.11
CA PRO A 38 21.76 -16.39 10.19
C PRO A 38 20.88 -16.78 11.37
N ARG A 39 21.50 -17.04 12.53
CA ARG A 39 20.78 -17.35 13.79
C ARG A 39 19.84 -16.22 14.21
N ASN A 40 19.97 -15.03 13.61
CA ASN A 40 19.10 -13.90 13.80
C ASN A 40 18.89 -13.11 12.50
N ILE A 41 17.66 -13.09 12.00
CA ILE A 41 17.21 -12.25 10.87
C ILE A 41 17.42 -10.75 11.16
N GLN A 42 17.55 -10.40 12.45
CA GLN A 42 17.72 -9.03 12.93
C GLN A 42 19.16 -8.50 12.80
N GLU A 43 20.15 -9.39 12.64
CA GLU A 43 21.57 -9.03 12.56
C GLU A 43 22.11 -9.03 11.13
N THR A 44 21.33 -9.53 10.17
CA THR A 44 21.68 -9.44 8.76
C THR A 44 21.79 -7.97 8.36
N GLN A 45 22.91 -7.56 7.76
CA GLN A 45 23.13 -6.19 7.26
C GLN A 45 21.95 -5.70 6.40
N ALA A 46 21.37 -6.60 5.59
CA ALA A 46 20.17 -6.37 4.80
C ALA A 46 18.92 -5.93 5.60
N TRP A 47 18.77 -6.36 6.86
CA TRP A 47 17.66 -5.95 7.73
C TRP A 47 17.84 -4.54 8.28
N LYS A 48 19.07 -4.16 8.65
CA LYS A 48 19.40 -2.79 9.08
C LYS A 48 19.26 -1.82 7.91
N ASP A 49 19.75 -2.20 6.73
CA ASP A 49 19.63 -1.42 5.51
C ASP A 49 18.16 -1.27 5.07
N SER A 50 17.36 -2.33 5.22
CA SER A 50 15.90 -2.28 4.96
C SER A 50 15.17 -1.33 5.91
N LYS A 51 15.50 -1.33 7.21
CA LYS A 51 14.93 -0.39 8.18
C LYS A 51 15.24 1.05 7.82
N GLY A 52 16.49 1.35 7.43
CA GLY A 52 16.90 2.69 7.01
C GLY A 52 16.20 3.16 5.73
N GLY A 53 16.04 2.27 4.75
CA GLY A 53 15.30 2.53 3.51
C GLY A 53 13.82 2.83 3.76
N LEU A 54 13.15 1.98 4.55
CA LEU A 54 11.75 2.19 4.93
C LEU A 54 11.55 3.48 5.73
N GLN A 55 12.45 3.78 6.66
CA GLN A 55 12.38 5.04 7.42
C GLN A 55 12.55 6.26 6.51
N LYS A 56 13.41 6.20 5.49
CA LYS A 56 13.56 7.27 4.51
C LYS A 56 12.31 7.45 3.65
N ILE A 57 11.73 6.35 3.17
CA ILE A 57 10.47 6.36 2.41
C ILE A 57 9.34 6.94 3.26
N TRP A 58 9.23 6.51 4.52
CA TRP A 58 8.24 7.00 5.47
C TRP A 58 8.35 8.51 5.70
N ARG A 59 9.56 9.03 5.95
CA ARG A 59 9.78 10.48 6.11
C ARG A 59 9.39 11.25 4.85
N ASN A 60 9.71 10.74 3.66
CA ASN A 60 9.32 11.38 2.41
C ASN A 60 7.80 11.40 2.23
N TYR A 61 7.13 10.30 2.56
CA TYR A 61 5.67 10.21 2.53
C TYR A 61 5.03 11.21 3.51
N LEU A 62 5.50 11.26 4.76
CA LEU A 62 5.02 12.21 5.75
C LEU A 62 5.26 13.68 5.33
N ASN A 63 6.41 13.97 4.72
CA ASN A 63 6.68 15.31 4.18
C ASN A 63 5.72 15.70 3.07
N LEU A 64 5.38 14.77 2.17
CA LEU A 64 4.42 15.01 1.11
C LEU A 64 3.01 15.21 1.68
N LEU A 65 2.60 14.35 2.60
CA LEU A 65 1.30 14.43 3.27
C LEU A 65 1.15 15.74 4.04
N GLY A 66 2.20 16.17 4.76
CA GLY A 66 2.21 17.44 5.49
C GLY A 66 2.10 18.65 4.56
N ARG A 67 2.81 18.65 3.42
CA ARG A 67 2.68 19.73 2.42
C ARG A 67 1.28 19.80 1.81
N THR A 68 0.73 18.64 1.41
CA THR A 68 -0.64 18.59 0.87
C THR A 68 -1.65 19.03 1.92
N PHE A 69 -1.49 18.61 3.18
CA PHE A 69 -2.36 19.02 4.27
C PHE A 69 -2.31 20.54 4.52
N GLN A 70 -1.12 21.15 4.49
CA GLN A 70 -0.96 22.60 4.62
C GLN A 70 -1.52 23.40 3.45
N GLN A 71 -1.69 22.80 2.27
CA GLN A 71 -2.30 23.46 1.10
C GLN A 71 -3.84 23.44 1.14
N LEU A 72 -4.45 22.56 1.92
CA LEU A 72 -5.91 22.45 2.04
C LEU A 72 -6.52 23.61 2.86
N SER A 73 -7.78 23.93 2.54
CA SER A 73 -8.59 24.86 3.34
C SER A 73 -9.02 24.22 4.66
N ARG A 74 -9.37 25.02 5.67
CA ARG A 74 -9.76 24.52 7.00
C ARG A 74 -10.94 23.53 6.94
N SER A 75 -11.96 23.84 6.14
CA SER A 75 -13.12 22.95 5.95
C SER A 75 -12.75 21.59 5.34
N GLU A 76 -11.77 21.55 4.44
CA GLU A 76 -11.26 20.31 3.86
C GLU A 76 -10.40 19.54 4.88
N GLN A 77 -9.54 20.23 5.63
CA GLN A 77 -8.75 19.63 6.70
C GLN A 77 -9.64 18.93 7.73
N GLU A 78 -10.70 19.59 8.18
CA GLU A 78 -11.68 19.02 9.12
C GLU A 78 -12.35 17.77 8.53
N ARG A 79 -12.78 17.82 7.27
CA ARG A 79 -13.41 16.67 6.59
C ARG A 79 -12.46 15.48 6.41
N TYR A 80 -11.18 15.74 6.12
CA TYR A 80 -10.17 14.68 6.03
C TYR A 80 -9.84 14.07 7.39
N ILE A 81 -9.73 14.89 8.44
CA ILE A 81 -9.51 14.43 9.81
C ILE A 81 -10.69 13.55 10.27
N GLU A 82 -11.93 13.99 10.03
CA GLU A 82 -13.13 13.24 10.37
C GLU A 82 -13.11 11.86 9.71
N ARG A 83 -12.92 11.79 8.39
CA ARG A 83 -12.86 10.53 7.64
C ARG A 83 -11.72 9.62 8.08
N PHE A 84 -10.55 10.20 8.36
CA PHE A 84 -9.40 9.45 8.84
C PHE A 84 -9.67 8.85 10.23
N SER A 85 -10.29 9.61 11.13
CA SER A 85 -10.67 9.13 12.47
C SER A 85 -11.67 7.98 12.40
N ILE A 86 -12.70 8.08 11.53
CA ILE A 86 -13.69 7.03 11.32
C ILE A 86 -13.01 5.77 10.74
N THR A 87 -12.11 5.95 9.77
CA THR A 87 -11.40 4.82 9.13
C THR A 87 -10.54 4.07 10.14
N ILE A 88 -9.79 4.79 10.99
CA ILE A 88 -9.00 4.18 12.06
C ILE A 88 -9.90 3.50 13.08
N ALA A 89 -11.00 4.12 13.49
CA ALA A 89 -11.93 3.55 14.45
C ALA A 89 -12.57 2.25 13.93
N VAL A 90 -13.02 2.24 12.66
CA VAL A 90 -13.57 1.04 12.00
C VAL A 90 -12.49 -0.04 11.86
N GLY A 91 -11.28 0.33 11.44
CA GLY A 91 -10.16 -0.61 11.35
C GLY A 91 -9.81 -1.23 12.71
N ALA A 92 -9.72 -0.42 13.76
CA ALA A 92 -9.49 -0.88 15.12
C ALA A 92 -10.64 -1.77 15.62
N ALA A 93 -11.89 -1.43 15.31
CA ALA A 93 -13.04 -2.25 15.65
C ALA A 93 -13.01 -3.61 14.94
N CYS A 94 -12.64 -3.68 13.67
CA CYS A 94 -12.47 -4.94 12.93
C CYS A 94 -11.35 -5.82 13.51
N VAL A 95 -10.23 -5.20 13.89
CA VAL A 95 -9.10 -5.90 14.54
C VAL A 95 -9.51 -6.40 15.91
N MET A 96 -10.16 -5.56 16.73
CA MET A 96 -10.70 -5.96 18.03
C MET A 96 -11.71 -7.09 17.87
N SER A 97 -12.62 -6.98 16.92
CA SER A 97 -13.62 -8.01 16.63
C SER A 97 -12.93 -9.34 16.28
N SER A 98 -11.84 -9.33 15.51
CA SER A 98 -11.04 -10.53 15.19
C SER A 98 -10.55 -11.30 16.43
N PHE A 99 -10.21 -10.60 17.52
CA PHE A 99 -9.83 -11.25 18.78
C PHE A 99 -11.03 -11.86 19.54
N PHE A 100 -12.20 -11.22 19.45
CA PHE A 100 -13.41 -11.67 20.14
C PHE A 100 -14.24 -12.69 19.33
N TYR A 101 -14.09 -12.75 18.00
CA TYR A 101 -14.78 -13.71 17.14
C TYR A 101 -14.46 -15.16 17.49
N TRP A 102 -13.25 -15.45 17.98
CA TRP A 102 -12.87 -16.79 18.40
C TRP A 102 -13.64 -17.27 19.63
N PHE A 103 -14.07 -16.36 20.51
CA PHE A 103 -14.66 -16.67 21.81
C PHE A 103 -16.20 -16.72 21.82
N LEU A 104 -16.89 -16.14 20.81
CA LEU A 104 -18.35 -16.00 20.84
C LEU A 104 -19.12 -17.16 20.18
N PRO A 105 -20.28 -17.61 20.74
CA PRO A 105 -21.19 -18.56 20.09
C PRO A 105 -21.76 -18.03 18.77
N PRO A 106 -22.11 -18.90 17.79
CA PRO A 106 -22.51 -18.49 16.43
C PRO A 106 -23.68 -17.49 16.38
N LEU A 107 -24.68 -17.64 17.25
CA LEU A 107 -25.86 -16.76 17.29
C LEU A 107 -25.53 -15.34 17.78
N VAL A 108 -24.59 -15.23 18.72
CA VAL A 108 -24.18 -13.92 19.26
C VAL A 108 -23.37 -13.15 18.23
N ARG A 109 -22.56 -13.83 17.40
CA ARG A 109 -21.75 -13.19 16.35
C ARG A 109 -22.60 -12.39 15.37
N VAL A 110 -23.73 -12.93 14.92
CA VAL A 110 -24.59 -12.27 13.91
C VAL A 110 -25.21 -10.99 14.46
N LEU A 111 -25.53 -10.95 15.75
CA LEU A 111 -26.14 -9.78 16.40
C LEU A 111 -25.10 -8.76 16.90
N VAL A 112 -23.92 -9.21 17.32
CA VAL A 112 -22.89 -8.32 17.87
C VAL A 112 -22.29 -7.40 16.82
N VAL A 113 -22.12 -7.88 15.59
CA VAL A 113 -21.44 -7.14 14.51
C VAL A 113 -22.15 -5.84 14.14
N PRO A 114 -23.45 -5.82 13.80
CA PRO A 114 -24.13 -4.57 13.47
C PRO A 114 -24.21 -3.62 14.68
N VAL A 115 -24.36 -4.15 15.90
CA VAL A 115 -24.38 -3.35 17.13
C VAL A 115 -23.02 -2.70 17.39
N PHE A 116 -21.93 -3.45 17.23
CA PHE A 116 -20.57 -2.93 17.38
C PHE A 116 -20.22 -1.90 16.31
N ILE A 117 -20.61 -2.13 15.06
CA ILE A 117 -20.38 -1.16 13.97
C ILE A 117 -21.15 0.14 14.26
N GLY A 118 -22.42 0.05 14.67
CA GLY A 118 -23.22 1.21 15.04
C GLY A 118 -22.66 1.97 16.25
N ALA A 119 -22.24 1.25 17.30
CA ALA A 119 -21.62 1.85 18.48
C ALA A 119 -20.26 2.49 18.17
N ALA A 120 -19.44 1.85 17.33
CA ALA A 120 -18.15 2.37 16.89
C ALA A 120 -18.32 3.64 16.03
N TRP A 121 -19.28 3.64 15.11
CA TRP A 121 -19.65 4.83 14.33
C TRP A 121 -20.07 5.98 15.25
N TRP A 122 -20.97 5.71 16.20
CA TRP A 122 -21.45 6.71 17.15
C TRP A 122 -20.32 7.26 18.02
N ALA A 123 -19.48 6.39 18.59
CA ALA A 123 -18.34 6.80 19.42
C ALA A 123 -17.31 7.61 18.63
N GLY A 124 -17.01 7.22 17.38
CA GLY A 124 -16.13 7.98 16.50
C GLY A 124 -16.65 9.39 16.23
N ALA A 125 -17.92 9.50 15.85
CA ALA A 125 -18.53 10.78 15.50
C ALA A 125 -18.75 11.72 16.70
N LYS A 126 -19.08 11.18 17.88
CA LYS A 126 -19.47 12.01 19.03
C LYS A 126 -18.40 12.21 20.10
N LEU A 127 -17.47 11.27 20.26
CA LEU A 127 -16.45 11.36 21.31
C LEU A 127 -15.08 11.73 20.74
N ILE A 128 -14.68 11.07 19.65
CA ILE A 128 -13.34 11.21 19.10
C ILE A 128 -13.22 12.49 18.27
N ALA A 129 -14.20 12.78 17.40
CA ALA A 129 -14.19 13.99 16.57
C ALA A 129 -13.95 15.30 17.35
N PRO A 130 -14.71 15.64 18.41
CA PRO A 130 -14.48 16.89 19.14
C PRO A 130 -13.14 16.92 19.87
N GLN A 131 -12.73 15.79 20.47
CA GLN A 131 -11.45 15.68 21.18
C GLN A 131 -10.24 15.82 20.24
N VAL A 132 -10.35 15.32 19.02
CA VAL A 132 -9.32 15.47 17.99
C VAL A 132 -9.29 16.92 17.51
N ILE A 133 -10.44 17.53 17.23
CA ILE A 133 -10.51 18.94 16.82
C ILE A 133 -9.87 19.86 17.87
N ASP A 134 -10.19 19.69 19.16
CA ASP A 134 -9.59 20.50 20.24
C ASP A 134 -8.07 20.32 20.33
N ARG A 135 -7.56 19.10 20.14
CA ARG A 135 -6.10 18.83 20.18
C ARG A 135 -5.36 19.38 18.96
N PHE A 136 -6.00 19.38 17.80
CA PHE A 136 -5.42 19.87 16.55
C PHE A 136 -5.72 21.34 16.27
N ALA A 137 -6.56 22.01 17.06
CA ALA A 137 -6.90 23.43 16.93
C ALA A 137 -5.66 24.33 16.80
N GLN A 138 -4.58 24.02 17.53
CA GLN A 138 -3.31 24.77 17.49
C GLN A 138 -2.49 24.58 16.19
N TYR A 139 -2.76 23.52 15.42
CA TYR A 139 -2.06 23.19 14.17
C TYR A 139 -2.91 23.44 12.91
N LEU A 140 -4.20 23.70 13.08
CA LEU A 140 -5.10 24.10 12.03
C LEU A 140 -4.90 25.58 11.70
N LYS A 141 -5.08 25.96 10.43
CA LYS A 141 -5.07 27.37 10.05
C LYS A 141 -6.19 28.12 10.79
N ALA A 142 -5.92 29.35 11.22
CA ALA A 142 -6.89 30.19 11.90
C ALA A 142 -8.19 30.31 11.08
N GLU A 143 -9.32 30.44 11.76
CA GLU A 143 -10.63 30.71 11.14
C GLU A 143 -10.51 31.99 10.30
N GLU A 144 -10.34 31.85 9.00
CA GLU A 144 -10.73 32.95 8.11
C GLU A 144 -12.24 33.04 8.22
N GLN A 145 -12.67 34.00 9.04
CA GLN A 145 -14.05 34.42 9.16
C GLN A 145 -14.54 34.79 7.76
N TYR A 146 -15.54 34.05 7.28
CA TYR A 146 -16.41 34.48 6.20
C TYR A 146 -17.64 35.14 6.81
#